data_AF-A0A176S2V2-F1
#
_entry.id   AF-A0A176S2V2-F1
#
_cell.length_a   1.000
_cell.length_b   1.000
_cell.length_c   1.000
_cell.angle_alpha   90.00
_cell.angle_beta   90.00
_cell.angle_gamma   90.00
#
_symmetry.space_group_name_H-M   'P 1'
#
loop_
_entity.id
_entity.type
_entity.pdbx_description
1 polymer ?
#
loop_
_entity_poly.entity_id
_entity_poly.type
_entity_poly.pdbx_seq_one_letter_code
_entity_poly.pdbx_strand_id
1 'polypeptide(L)'
;MLLVSTTISDTPRYLYYAYLGTLRMLADLAGTSVDLFALPTVMELNLPKNGTYGMQLDISESLLSLEFTFENNPLDFMLGSNGLVGAAVTGILAAVSIPAYNDYIKRAQIIEAVILLAEIKTPAAEFFAISGRLPEIEEIGGVTSGKYTKNIRLLDKKNGYSAEFKNPPGISGKLIFLYDAETQTWTCTHEDMPEKDLPRNCK
;
A
#
# COMPACT_ATOMS: atom_id res chain seq x y z
N MET A 1 0.25 48.28 -32.74
CA MET A 1 0.19 46.88 -32.32
C MET A 1 1.08 46.03 -33.21
N LEU A 2 2.16 45.47 -32.65
CA LEU A 2 3.02 44.48 -33.29
C LEU A 2 2.83 43.15 -32.55
N LEU A 3 2.48 42.10 -33.30
CA LEU A 3 2.31 40.73 -32.76
C LEU A 3 3.42 39.85 -33.33
N VAL A 4 4.18 39.21 -32.44
CA VAL A 4 5.19 38.22 -32.80
C VAL A 4 4.86 36.92 -32.08
N SER A 5 4.57 35.87 -32.83
CA SER A 5 4.39 34.53 -32.28
C SER A 5 5.51 33.61 -32.76
N THR A 6 6.06 32.83 -31.83
CA THR A 6 7.05 31.79 -32.14
C THR A 6 6.53 30.45 -31.63
N THR A 7 6.70 29.41 -32.43
CA THR A 7 6.34 28.04 -32.04
C THR A 7 7.62 27.27 -31.77
N ILE A 8 7.70 26.62 -30.62
CA ILE A 8 8.83 25.78 -30.26
C ILE A 8 8.31 24.35 -30.10
N SER A 9 8.85 23.44 -30.90
CA SER A 9 8.53 22.02 -30.85
C SER A 9 9.23 21.34 -29.65
N ASP A 10 8.60 20.28 -29.11
CA ASP A 10 9.15 19.34 -28.12
C ASP A 10 9.47 19.86 -26.71
N THR A 11 9.24 21.13 -26.39
CA THR A 11 9.50 21.69 -25.04
C THR A 11 8.74 20.97 -23.91
N PRO A 12 7.43 20.64 -24.05
CA PRO A 12 6.68 19.95 -23.00
C PRO A 12 7.22 18.55 -22.69
N ARG A 13 7.73 17.86 -23.71
CA ARG A 13 8.32 16.52 -23.59
C ARG A 13 9.64 16.54 -22.84
N TYR A 14 10.51 17.51 -23.13
CA TYR A 14 11.79 17.67 -22.44
C TYR A 14 11.59 17.98 -20.95
N LEU A 15 10.67 18.89 -20.62
CA LEU A 15 10.36 19.25 -19.23
C LEU A 15 9.83 18.06 -18.42
N TYR A 16 9.00 17.21 -19.03
CA TYR A 16 8.52 15.99 -18.39
C TYR A 16 9.66 15.01 -18.05
N TYR A 17 10.62 14.79 -18.96
CA TYR A 17 11.77 13.92 -18.68
C TYR A 17 12.74 14.51 -17.65
N ALA A 18 12.97 15.82 -17.69
CA ALA A 18 13.78 16.50 -16.68
C ALA A 18 13.16 16.30 -15.27
N TYR A 19 11.84 16.41 -15.18
CA TYR A 19 11.10 16.17 -13.95
C TYR A 19 11.19 14.72 -13.46
N LEU A 20 11.01 13.72 -14.34
CA LEU A 20 11.20 12.31 -13.97
C LEU A 20 12.62 12.06 -13.41
N GLY A 21 13.63 12.73 -13.96
CA GLY A 21 14.99 12.73 -13.43
C GLY A 21 15.08 13.30 -12.01
N THR A 22 14.42 14.42 -11.74
CA THR A 22 14.39 15.02 -10.39
C THR A 22 13.63 14.16 -9.38
N LEU A 23 12.53 13.54 -9.78
CA LEU A 23 11.79 12.60 -8.94
C LEU A 23 12.65 11.40 -8.54
N ARG A 24 13.38 10.83 -9.49
CA ARG A 24 14.30 9.72 -9.21
C ARG A 24 15.39 10.13 -8.23
N MET A 25 15.98 11.30 -8.44
CA MET A 25 16.99 11.84 -7.53
C MET A 25 16.45 12.04 -6.11
N LEU A 26 15.24 12.58 -5.96
CA LEU A 26 14.59 12.77 -4.66
C LEU A 26 14.19 11.44 -4.00
N ALA A 27 13.74 10.48 -4.80
CA ALA A 27 13.41 9.13 -4.33
C ALA A 27 14.64 8.41 -3.79
N ASP A 28 15.74 8.45 -4.53
CA ASP A 28 17.04 7.88 -4.14
C ASP A 28 17.57 8.54 -2.86
N LEU A 29 17.40 9.86 -2.70
CA LEU A 29 17.75 10.58 -1.45
C LEU A 29 16.85 10.22 -0.27
N ALA A 30 15.56 9.97 -0.52
CA ALA A 30 14.59 9.58 0.51
C ALA A 30 14.68 8.08 0.88
N GLY A 31 15.54 7.31 0.21
CA GLY A 31 15.66 5.86 0.42
C GLY A 31 14.42 5.08 -0.02
N THR A 32 13.61 5.64 -0.93
CA THR A 32 12.38 5.02 -1.43
C THR A 32 12.52 4.73 -2.92
N SER A 33 12.06 3.57 -3.38
CA SER A 33 12.05 3.25 -4.81
C SER A 33 10.77 3.77 -5.45
N VAL A 34 10.88 4.80 -6.29
CA VAL A 34 9.77 5.25 -7.14
C VAL A 34 9.68 4.36 -8.36
N ASP A 35 8.55 3.69 -8.53
CA ASP A 35 8.27 2.91 -9.73
C ASP A 35 7.85 3.85 -10.88
N LEU A 36 8.82 4.15 -11.74
CA LEU A 36 8.65 5.02 -12.90
C LEU A 36 7.72 4.40 -13.97
N PHE A 37 7.44 3.09 -13.89
CA PHE A 37 6.55 2.41 -14.83
C PHE A 37 5.07 2.56 -14.46
N ALA A 38 4.78 2.99 -13.23
CA ALA A 38 3.42 3.35 -12.82
C ALA A 38 3.01 4.77 -13.27
N LEU A 39 3.96 5.56 -13.79
CA LEU A 39 3.69 6.90 -14.30
C LEU A 39 3.26 6.84 -15.77
N PRO A 40 2.18 7.55 -16.16
CA PRO A 40 1.68 7.53 -17.52
C PRO A 40 2.72 8.11 -18.47
N THR A 41 2.87 7.48 -19.63
CA THR A 41 3.83 7.90 -20.64
C THR A 41 3.40 9.19 -21.33
N VAL A 42 4.34 9.91 -21.95
CA VAL A 42 4.10 11.17 -22.70
C VAL A 42 2.97 11.03 -23.74
N MET A 43 2.78 9.83 -24.30
CA MET A 43 1.72 9.52 -25.27
C MET A 43 0.35 9.33 -24.62
N GLU A 44 0.27 8.85 -23.39
CA GLU A 44 -1.00 8.67 -22.64
C GLU A 44 -1.50 9.99 -22.05
N LEU A 45 -0.59 10.89 -21.70
CA LEU A 45 -0.92 12.24 -21.24
C LEU A 45 -1.38 13.19 -22.36
N ASN A 46 -1.37 12.72 -23.62
CA ASN A 46 -1.71 13.52 -24.80
C ASN A 46 -1.04 14.91 -24.80
N LEU A 47 0.24 14.96 -24.41
CA LEU A 47 0.94 16.23 -24.26
C LEU A 47 1.05 16.91 -25.64
N PRO A 48 0.74 18.23 -25.73
CA PRO A 48 0.86 18.97 -26.97
C PRO A 48 2.31 18.94 -27.45
N LYS A 49 2.51 18.58 -28.72
CA LYS A 49 3.84 18.46 -29.33
C LYS A 49 4.55 19.81 -29.52
N ASN A 50 3.77 20.89 -29.56
CA ASN A 50 4.25 22.26 -29.79
C ASN A 50 3.74 23.16 -28.67
N GLY A 51 4.61 24.04 -28.15
CA GLY A 51 4.22 25.18 -27.33
C GLY A 51 4.33 26.47 -28.14
N THR A 52 3.32 27.33 -28.06
CA THR A 52 3.34 28.66 -28.69
C THR A 52 3.67 29.72 -27.65
N TYR A 53 4.68 30.54 -27.94
CA TYR A 53 5.02 31.74 -27.16
C TYR A 53 4.64 32.98 -27.99
N GLY A 54 3.69 33.76 -27.49
CA GLY A 54 3.23 35.01 -28.06
C GLY A 54 3.79 36.22 -27.32
N MET A 55 4.21 37.23 -28.07
CA MET A 55 4.61 38.54 -27.53
C MET A 55 3.87 39.62 -28.30
N GLN A 56 3.14 40.45 -27.57
CA GLN A 56 2.37 41.57 -28.08
C GLN A 56 2.96 42.88 -27.55
N LEU A 57 3.26 43.78 -28.48
CA LEU A 57 3.77 45.12 -28.16
C LEU A 57 2.80 46.17 -28.67
N ASP A 58 2.28 46.95 -27.73
CA ASP A 58 1.38 48.07 -28.00
C ASP A 58 2.05 49.37 -27.60
N ILE A 59 2.18 50.26 -28.58
CA ILE A 59 2.83 51.56 -28.47
C ILE A 59 1.75 52.60 -28.76
N SER A 60 1.40 53.39 -27.74
CA SER A 60 0.50 54.54 -27.81
C SER A 60 1.28 55.83 -27.47
N GLU A 61 0.69 57.00 -27.71
CA GLU A 61 1.37 58.30 -27.56
C GLU A 61 1.93 58.57 -26.14
N SER A 62 1.42 57.88 -25.11
CA SER A 62 1.85 58.05 -23.72
C SER A 62 2.13 56.75 -22.95
N LEU A 63 1.94 55.57 -23.57
CA LEU A 63 2.04 54.27 -22.89
C LEU A 63 2.66 53.22 -23.81
N LEU A 64 3.59 52.45 -23.23
CA LEU A 64 4.20 51.27 -23.80
C LEU A 64 3.70 50.06 -23.02
N SER A 65 2.89 49.20 -23.64
CA SER A 65 2.45 47.94 -23.03
C SER A 65 3.03 46.76 -23.79
N LEU A 66 3.55 45.80 -23.01
CA LEU A 66 4.20 44.61 -23.50
C LEU A 66 3.55 43.41 -22.79
N GLU A 67 2.90 42.56 -23.57
CA GLU A 67 2.10 41.44 -23.10
C GLU A 67 2.70 40.12 -23.64
N PHE A 68 2.94 39.17 -22.74
CA PHE A 68 3.40 37.83 -23.09
C PHE A 68 2.24 36.85 -22.93
N THR A 69 1.90 36.14 -24.00
CA THR A 69 0.82 35.15 -24.02
C THR A 69 1.39 33.75 -24.21
N PHE A 70 0.99 32.83 -23.35
CA PHE A 70 1.40 31.43 -23.38
C PHE A 70 0.15 30.57 -23.56
N GLU A 71 0.10 29.77 -24.62
CA GLU A 71 -1.07 28.94 -24.93
C GLU A 71 -1.18 27.71 -23.99
N ASN A 72 -0.02 27.19 -23.57
CA ASN A 72 0.09 26.20 -22.50
C ASN A 72 1.12 26.72 -21.51
N ASN A 73 0.68 27.39 -20.45
CA ASN A 73 1.61 27.94 -19.46
C ASN A 73 2.40 26.78 -18.83
N PRO A 74 3.73 26.73 -18.99
CA PRO A 74 4.54 25.68 -18.38
C PRO A 74 4.41 25.65 -16.84
N LEU A 75 4.03 26.78 -16.21
CA LEU A 75 3.70 26.83 -14.79
C LEU A 75 2.42 26.10 -14.42
N ASP A 76 1.46 25.93 -15.33
CA ASP A 76 0.23 25.18 -15.03
C ASP A 76 0.50 23.66 -15.06
N PHE A 77 1.37 23.24 -15.99
CA PHE A 77 1.93 21.89 -15.99
C PHE A 77 2.89 21.64 -14.82
N MET A 78 3.56 22.65 -14.28
CA MET A 78 4.46 22.47 -13.13
C MET A 78 3.73 22.59 -11.78
N LEU A 79 2.95 23.65 -11.58
CA LEU A 79 2.34 24.05 -10.30
C LEU A 79 0.84 23.74 -10.19
N GLY A 80 0.18 23.34 -11.28
CA GLY A 80 -1.22 22.93 -11.24
C GLY A 80 -1.41 21.65 -10.43
N SER A 81 -2.63 21.45 -9.90
CA SER A 81 -3.00 20.24 -9.15
C SER A 81 -2.91 18.96 -10.00
N ASN A 82 -3.07 19.07 -11.32
CA ASN A 82 -2.89 18.00 -12.30
C ASN A 82 -1.50 18.05 -12.97
N GLY A 83 -0.65 18.98 -12.56
CA GLY A 83 0.71 19.15 -13.04
C GLY A 83 1.70 18.22 -12.34
N LEU A 84 2.97 18.35 -12.71
CA LEU A 84 4.08 17.57 -12.19
C LEU A 84 4.17 17.61 -10.67
N VAL A 85 4.03 18.78 -10.02
CA VAL A 85 4.05 18.87 -8.56
C VAL A 85 2.88 18.08 -7.93
N GLY A 86 1.69 18.15 -8.51
CA GLY A 86 0.54 17.36 -8.06
C GLY A 86 0.79 15.85 -8.18
N ALA A 87 1.34 15.41 -9.32
CA ALA A 87 1.76 14.02 -9.54
C ALA A 87 2.86 13.58 -8.56
N ALA A 88 3.79 14.47 -8.20
CA ALA A 88 4.83 14.22 -7.19
C ALA A 88 4.23 13.92 -5.83
N VAL A 89 3.35 14.82 -5.37
CA VAL A 89 2.74 14.75 -4.03
C VAL A 89 1.88 13.50 -3.92
N THR A 90 1.04 13.23 -4.93
CA THR A 90 0.24 12.00 -4.98
C THR A 90 1.10 10.74 -5.03
N GLY A 91 2.22 10.75 -5.75
CA GLY A 91 3.19 9.66 -5.76
C GLY A 91 3.82 9.39 -4.40
N ILE A 92 4.26 10.43 -3.68
CA ILE A 92 4.81 10.31 -2.32
C ILE A 92 3.75 9.78 -1.34
N LEU A 93 2.53 10.34 -1.41
CA LEU A 93 1.42 9.88 -0.57
C LEU A 93 1.08 8.40 -0.84
N ALA A 94 1.07 7.98 -2.11
CA ALA A 94 0.84 6.58 -2.47
C ALA A 94 1.96 5.67 -1.95
N ALA A 95 3.22 6.07 -2.09
CA ALA A 95 4.37 5.29 -1.62
C ALA A 95 4.34 5.03 -0.11
N VAL A 96 3.84 5.96 0.70
CA VAL A 96 3.67 5.78 2.15
C VAL A 96 2.38 5.00 2.49
N SER A 97 1.30 5.26 1.75
CA SER A 97 -0.03 4.70 2.06
C SER A 97 -0.16 3.23 1.67
N ILE A 98 0.45 2.81 0.56
CA ILE A 98 0.41 1.42 0.08
C ILE A 98 1.01 0.43 1.08
N PRO A 99 2.24 0.59 1.61
CA PRO A 99 2.80 -0.35 2.57
C PRO A 99 2.01 -0.38 3.88
N ALA A 100 1.52 0.77 4.35
CA ALA A 100 0.67 0.83 5.55
C ALA A 100 -0.67 0.09 5.34
N TYR A 101 -1.28 0.22 4.15
CA TYR A 101 -2.49 -0.52 3.80
C TYR A 101 -2.25 -2.02 3.72
N ASN A 102 -1.14 -2.45 3.13
CA ASN A 102 -0.76 -3.86 3.07
C ASN A 102 -0.58 -4.47 4.46
N ASP A 103 0.07 -3.76 5.38
CA ASP A 103 0.22 -4.20 6.78
C ASP A 103 -1.14 -4.28 7.49
N TYR A 104 -2.08 -3.37 7.21
CA TYR A 104 -3.46 -3.47 7.73
C TYR A 104 -4.20 -4.71 7.20
N ILE A 105 -4.11 -5.00 5.91
CA ILE A 105 -4.73 -6.19 5.32
C ILE A 105 -4.15 -7.46 5.94
N LYS A 106 -2.83 -7.53 6.17
CA LYS A 106 -2.21 -8.68 6.84
C LYS A 106 -2.75 -8.88 8.27
N ARG A 107 -2.81 -7.82 9.06
CA ARG A 107 -3.42 -7.87 10.41
C ARG A 107 -4.85 -8.39 10.36
N ALA A 108 -5.65 -7.91 9.41
CA ALA A 108 -7.03 -8.35 9.26
C ALA A 108 -7.14 -9.85 8.93
N GLN A 109 -6.25 -10.38 8.09
CA GLN A 109 -6.18 -11.81 7.79
C GLN A 109 -5.78 -12.64 9.02
N ILE A 110 -4.83 -12.16 9.85
CA ILE A 110 -4.42 -12.83 11.09
C ILE A 110 -5.58 -12.86 12.09
N ILE A 111 -6.33 -11.77 12.21
CA ILE A 111 -7.47 -11.68 13.13
C ILE A 111 -8.53 -12.72 12.81
N GLU A 112 -8.77 -13.06 11.53
CA GLU A 112 -9.69 -14.14 11.18
C GLU A 112 -9.25 -15.47 11.83
N ALA A 113 -7.98 -15.84 11.73
CA ALA A 113 -7.46 -17.06 12.35
C ALA A 113 -7.55 -17.01 13.89
N VAL A 114 -7.29 -15.85 14.50
CA VAL A 114 -7.46 -15.64 15.95
C VAL A 114 -8.90 -15.90 16.38
N ILE A 115 -9.89 -15.44 15.60
CA ILE A 115 -11.32 -15.64 15.89
C ILE A 115 -11.68 -17.12 15.79
N LEU A 116 -11.30 -17.79 14.70
CA LEU A 116 -11.56 -19.22 14.53
C LEU A 116 -10.91 -20.06 15.65
N LEU A 117 -9.67 -19.72 16.04
CA LEU A 117 -9.00 -20.36 17.17
C LEU A 117 -9.63 -20.03 18.53
N ALA A 118 -10.28 -18.87 18.67
CA ALA A 118 -10.97 -18.50 19.90
C ALA A 118 -12.27 -19.30 20.07
N GLU A 119 -12.98 -19.60 18.98
CA GLU A 119 -14.22 -20.39 18.99
C GLU A 119 -13.99 -21.82 19.51
N ILE A 120 -12.84 -22.42 19.22
CA ILE A 120 -12.52 -23.79 19.68
C ILE A 120 -12.06 -23.85 21.14
N LYS A 121 -11.72 -22.74 21.80
CA LYS A 121 -11.17 -22.74 23.17
C LYS A 121 -12.12 -23.33 24.19
N THR A 122 -13.37 -22.87 24.18
CA THR A 122 -14.39 -23.29 25.14
C THR A 122 -14.71 -24.79 25.00
N PRO A 123 -15.11 -25.30 23.82
CA PRO A 123 -15.40 -26.72 23.68
C PRO A 123 -14.15 -27.60 23.90
N ALA A 124 -12.95 -27.13 23.54
CA ALA A 124 -11.72 -27.86 23.83
C ALA A 124 -11.44 -27.96 25.34
N ALA A 125 -11.67 -26.88 26.10
CA ALA A 125 -11.49 -26.89 27.55
C ALA A 125 -12.53 -27.79 28.25
N GLU A 126 -13.79 -27.77 27.80
CA GLU A 126 -14.83 -28.67 28.29
C GLU A 126 -14.49 -30.14 28.02
N PHE A 127 -14.02 -30.45 26.81
CA PHE A 127 -13.58 -31.79 26.45
C PHE A 127 -12.37 -32.23 27.26
N PHE A 128 -11.41 -31.33 27.51
CA PHE A 128 -10.24 -31.60 28.34
C PHE A 128 -10.64 -31.94 29.78
N ALA A 129 -11.62 -31.24 30.35
CA ALA A 129 -12.11 -31.50 31.70
C ALA A 129 -12.71 -32.91 31.88
N ILE A 130 -13.25 -33.50 30.80
CA ILE A 130 -13.88 -34.83 30.83
C ILE A 130 -12.86 -35.93 30.46
N SER A 131 -12.04 -35.69 29.44
CA SER A 131 -11.19 -36.72 28.81
C SER A 131 -9.72 -36.67 29.21
N GLY A 132 -9.27 -35.58 29.85
CA GLY A 132 -7.87 -35.34 30.21
C GLY A 132 -6.95 -35.05 29.03
N ARG A 133 -7.50 -34.83 27.82
CA ARG A 133 -6.74 -34.50 26.61
C ARG A 133 -7.44 -33.42 25.80
N LEU A 134 -6.67 -32.72 24.95
CA LEU A 134 -7.28 -31.86 23.95
C LEU A 134 -7.93 -32.71 22.83
N PRO A 135 -9.12 -32.30 22.33
CA PRO A 135 -9.77 -32.95 21.22
C PRO A 135 -9.12 -32.59 19.88
N GLU A 136 -9.23 -33.49 18.91
CA GLU A 136 -9.14 -33.10 17.49
C GLU A 136 -10.34 -32.20 17.15
N ILE A 137 -10.19 -31.32 16.16
CA ILE A 137 -11.23 -30.31 15.89
C ILE A 137 -12.53 -30.96 15.40
N GLU A 138 -12.44 -32.10 14.74
CA GLU A 138 -13.58 -32.90 14.28
C GLU A 138 -14.41 -33.46 15.47
N GLU A 139 -13.78 -33.72 16.62
CA GLU A 139 -14.48 -34.24 17.81
C GLU A 139 -15.35 -33.19 18.51
N ILE A 140 -15.04 -31.91 18.29
CA ILE A 140 -15.79 -30.77 18.82
C ILE A 140 -16.61 -30.04 17.74
N GLY A 141 -16.61 -30.54 16.51
CA GLY A 141 -17.34 -29.93 15.39
C GLY A 141 -16.87 -28.51 15.05
N GLY A 142 -15.59 -28.19 15.32
CA GLY A 142 -15.06 -26.85 15.11
C GLY A 142 -14.80 -26.51 13.64
N VAL A 143 -14.80 -25.22 13.32
CA VAL A 143 -14.48 -24.73 11.97
C VAL A 143 -12.97 -24.70 11.79
N THR A 144 -12.46 -25.48 10.85
CA THR A 144 -11.01 -25.61 10.59
C THR A 144 -10.49 -24.68 9.51
N SER A 145 -11.33 -24.04 8.71
CA SER A 145 -10.89 -23.21 7.60
C SER A 145 -11.80 -22.00 7.37
N GLY A 146 -11.22 -20.93 6.82
CA GLY A 146 -11.91 -19.67 6.57
C GLY A 146 -11.53 -19.08 5.23
N LYS A 147 -11.69 -17.77 5.08
CA LYS A 147 -11.32 -17.03 3.87
C LYS A 147 -9.81 -17.01 3.68
N TYR A 148 -9.06 -16.69 4.73
CA TYR A 148 -7.60 -16.59 4.75
C TYR A 148 -6.93 -17.70 5.58
N THR A 149 -7.68 -18.37 6.45
CA THR A 149 -7.20 -19.55 7.18
C THR A 149 -7.36 -20.81 6.32
N LYS A 150 -6.28 -21.56 6.12
CA LYS A 150 -6.23 -22.79 5.32
C LYS A 150 -6.74 -23.97 6.13
N ASN A 151 -6.17 -24.18 7.31
CA ASN A 151 -6.53 -25.26 8.20
C ASN A 151 -6.16 -24.90 9.64
N ILE A 152 -6.89 -25.45 10.60
CA ILE A 152 -6.55 -25.44 12.03
C ILE A 152 -6.39 -26.90 12.45
N ARG A 153 -5.31 -27.20 13.16
CA ARG A 153 -4.95 -28.57 13.57
C ARG A 153 -4.46 -28.58 15.00
N LEU A 154 -4.64 -29.72 15.68
CA LEU A 154 -3.99 -29.98 16.95
C LEU A 154 -2.46 -30.08 16.74
N LEU A 155 -1.69 -29.51 17.67
CA LEU A 155 -0.23 -29.62 17.66
C LEU A 155 0.21 -31.07 17.92
N ASP A 156 1.37 -31.46 17.39
CA ASP A 156 1.93 -32.80 17.58
C ASP A 156 2.14 -33.16 19.07
N LYS A 157 2.47 -32.15 19.89
CA LYS A 157 2.62 -32.28 21.35
C LYS A 157 1.29 -32.33 22.11
N LYS A 158 0.16 -32.20 21.42
CA LYS A 158 -1.21 -32.20 21.97
C LYS A 158 -1.44 -31.18 23.09
N ASN A 159 -0.70 -30.06 23.04
CA ASN A 159 -0.73 -28.99 24.02
C ASN A 159 -1.35 -27.70 23.48
N GLY A 160 -2.03 -27.76 22.32
CA GLY A 160 -2.59 -26.58 21.69
C GLY A 160 -2.98 -26.80 20.22
N TYR A 161 -3.36 -25.73 19.55
CA TYR A 161 -3.79 -25.71 18.16
C TYR A 161 -2.92 -24.76 17.32
N SER A 162 -2.68 -25.12 16.07
CA SER A 162 -2.02 -24.27 15.08
C SER A 162 -2.96 -23.92 13.94
N ALA A 163 -2.99 -22.65 13.52
CA ALA A 163 -3.66 -22.19 12.32
C ALA A 163 -2.64 -21.92 11.21
N GLU A 164 -2.84 -22.57 10.07
CA GLU A 164 -2.08 -22.33 8.85
C GLU A 164 -2.83 -21.37 7.94
N PHE A 165 -2.12 -20.40 7.37
CA PHE A 165 -2.72 -19.42 6.46
C PHE A 165 -2.70 -19.92 5.01
N LYS A 166 -3.70 -19.50 4.23
CA LYS A 166 -3.69 -19.65 2.77
C LYS A 166 -2.67 -18.68 2.21
N ASN A 167 -1.83 -19.16 1.31
CA ASN A 167 -0.82 -18.35 0.64
C ASN A 167 -1.40 -17.95 -0.74
N PRO A 168 -2.13 -16.82 -0.90
CA PRO A 168 -1.56 -15.45 -1.06
C PRO A 168 -2.48 -14.24 -0.66
N PRO A 169 -1.99 -12.96 -0.66
CA PRO A 169 -0.62 -12.50 -0.71
C PRO A 169 -0.16 -11.94 0.66
N GLY A 170 1.00 -12.41 1.13
CA GLY A 170 1.80 -11.66 2.11
C GLY A 170 1.79 -12.14 3.56
N ILE A 171 1.20 -13.30 3.86
CA ILE A 171 1.33 -13.94 5.17
C ILE A 171 1.92 -15.34 4.99
N SER A 172 3.13 -15.50 5.48
CA SER A 172 3.78 -16.78 5.75
C SER A 172 3.82 -16.99 7.25
N GLY A 173 3.78 -18.26 7.67
CA GLY A 173 3.89 -18.65 9.08
C GLY A 173 2.63 -19.31 9.63
N LYS A 174 2.65 -19.56 10.93
CA LYS A 174 1.57 -20.22 11.68
C LYS A 174 1.26 -19.43 12.95
N LEU A 175 -0.01 -19.41 13.32
CA LEU A 175 -0.46 -18.91 14.60
C LEU A 175 -0.72 -20.07 15.53
N ILE A 176 -0.23 -20.01 16.78
CA ILE A 176 -0.22 -21.14 17.70
C ILE A 176 -0.90 -20.74 19.01
N PHE A 177 -1.95 -21.47 19.41
CA PHE A 177 -2.60 -21.31 20.71
C PHE A 177 -2.23 -22.49 21.59
N LEU A 178 -1.51 -22.23 22.67
CA LEU A 178 -1.13 -23.20 23.68
C LEU A 178 -2.15 -23.21 24.82
N TYR A 179 -2.47 -24.40 25.30
CA TYR A 179 -3.29 -24.60 26.49
C TYR A 179 -2.41 -25.03 27.65
N ASP A 180 -2.48 -24.29 28.75
CA ASP A 180 -1.89 -24.68 30.01
C ASP A 180 -2.93 -25.39 30.88
N ALA A 181 -2.71 -26.68 31.13
CA ALA A 181 -3.62 -27.52 31.91
C ALA A 181 -3.59 -27.20 33.41
N GLU A 182 -2.51 -26.62 33.94
CA GLU A 182 -2.39 -26.29 35.36
C GLU A 182 -3.17 -25.02 35.70
N THR A 183 -3.02 -23.99 34.86
CA THR A 183 -3.68 -22.69 35.06
C THR A 183 -5.03 -22.57 34.33
N GLN A 184 -5.34 -23.55 33.46
CA GLN A 184 -6.50 -23.52 32.54
C GLN A 184 -6.53 -22.29 31.64
N THR A 185 -5.35 -21.75 31.30
CA THR A 185 -5.24 -20.54 30.46
C THR A 185 -4.78 -20.88 29.04
N TRP A 186 -5.15 -20.00 28.10
CA TRP A 186 -4.73 -20.08 26.71
C TRP A 186 -3.72 -18.99 26.39
N THR A 187 -2.54 -19.37 25.91
CA THR A 187 -1.49 -18.45 25.46
C THR A 187 -1.40 -18.46 23.95
N CYS A 188 -1.42 -17.29 23.33
CA CYS A 188 -1.21 -17.17 21.88
C CYS A 188 0.26 -16.88 21.58
N THR A 189 0.81 -17.58 20.60
CA THR A 189 2.18 -17.49 20.10
C THR A 189 2.16 -17.62 18.58
N HIS A 190 3.31 -17.42 17.94
CA HIS A 190 3.44 -17.44 16.48
C HIS A 190 4.73 -18.12 16.04
N GLU A 191 4.77 -18.57 14.80
CA GLU A 191 5.94 -19.18 14.15
C GLU A 191 6.09 -18.60 12.75
N ASP A 192 7.32 -18.23 12.37
CA ASP A 192 7.69 -17.67 11.07
C ASP A 192 6.88 -16.43 10.62
N MET A 193 6.44 -15.62 11.59
CA MET A 193 5.66 -14.40 11.36
C MET A 193 6.29 -13.20 12.06
N PRO A 194 6.34 -12.01 11.44
CA PRO A 194 6.88 -10.82 12.09
C PRO A 194 5.93 -10.26 13.15
N GLU A 195 6.46 -9.95 14.35
CA GLU A 195 5.73 -9.35 15.48
C GLU A 195 4.97 -8.06 15.15
N LYS A 196 5.41 -7.35 14.11
CA LYS A 196 4.73 -6.14 13.66
C LYS A 196 3.30 -6.47 13.23
N ASP A 197 3.06 -7.58 12.54
CA ASP A 197 1.75 -7.90 11.95
C ASP A 197 0.79 -8.55 12.96
N LEU A 198 1.30 -8.95 14.13
CA LEU A 198 0.53 -9.66 15.13
C LEU A 198 -0.28 -8.71 16.05
N PRO A 199 -1.47 -9.14 16.49
CA PRO A 199 -2.23 -8.45 17.53
C PRO A 199 -1.56 -8.63 18.89
N ARG A 200 -1.76 -7.67 19.82
CA ARG A 200 -1.01 -7.60 21.10
C ARG A 200 -1.13 -8.85 21.97
N ASN A 201 -2.22 -9.60 21.85
CA ASN A 201 -2.48 -10.82 22.58
C ASN A 201 -1.69 -12.04 22.07
N CYS A 202 -1.07 -11.94 20.90
CA CYS A 202 -0.33 -13.00 20.20
C CYS A 202 1.13 -12.63 19.93
N LYS A 203 1.60 -11.55 20.57
CA LYS A 203 3.01 -11.14 20.56
C LYS A 203 3.75 -11.86 21.67
#